data_AF-A0AAU4FJS8-F1
#
_entry.id   AF-A0AAU4FJS8-F1
#
_cell.length_a   1.000
_cell.length_b   1.000
_cell.length_c   1.000
_cell.angle_alpha   90.00
_cell.angle_beta   90.00
_cell.angle_gamma   90.00
#
_symmetry.space_group_name_H-M   'P 1'
#
loop_
_entity.id
_entity.type
_entity.pdbx_description
1 polymer ?
#
loop_
_entity_poly.entity_id
_entity_poly.type
_entity_poly.pdbx_seq_one_letter_code
_entity_poly.pdbx_strand_id
1 'polypeptide(L)' 'MNDYSKPAKSQPIKCPQCGSDVEQTPGAGRVRQFCTPWHGRQWRKRMSGWAL' A
#
# COMPACT_ATOMS: atom_id res chain seq x y z
N MET A 1 18.31 14.27 5.62
CA MET A 1 17.43 14.09 6.79
C MET A 1 16.05 13.71 6.28
N ASN A 2 15.55 12.52 6.61
CA ASN A 2 14.16 12.16 6.33
C ASN A 2 13.27 12.91 7.32
N ASP A 3 12.37 13.76 6.81
CA ASP A 3 11.40 14.51 7.61
C ASP A 3 10.28 13.56 8.04
N TYR A 4 10.43 12.94 9.22
CA TYR A 4 9.43 12.04 9.82
C TYR A 4 8.18 12.77 10.33
N SER A 5 8.16 14.10 10.24
CA SER A 5 7.05 14.97 10.66
C SER A 5 5.83 14.87 9.75
N LYS A 6 6.01 14.44 8.49
CA LYS A 6 4.93 14.36 7.51
C LYS A 6 4.11 13.08 7.69
N PRO A 7 2.76 13.15 7.64
CA PRO A 7 1.94 11.95 7.71
C PRO A 7 2.29 11.04 6.53
N ALA A 8 2.69 9.80 6.81
CA ALA A 8 3.01 8.80 5.78
C ALA A 8 1.83 8.58 4.80
N LYS A 9 0.61 8.88 5.23
CA LYS A 9 -0.64 8.80 4.46
C LYS A 9 -0.87 9.98 3.50
N SER A 10 -0.04 11.02 3.55
CA SER A 10 -0.14 12.18 2.63
C SER A 10 0.53 11.92 1.28
N GLN A 11 1.23 10.79 1.12
CA GLN A 11 1.88 10.46 -0.14
C GLN A 11 0.93 9.69 -1.07
N PRO A 12 0.88 10.05 -2.37
CA PRO A 12 0.13 9.30 -3.35
C PRO A 12 0.79 7.93 -3.56
N ILE A 13 0.00 6.87 -3.41
CA ILE A 13 0.47 5.49 -3.54
C ILE A 13 -0.32 4.80 -4.63
N LYS A 14 0.39 4.06 -5.49
CA LYS A 14 -0.22 3.26 -6.54
C LYS A 14 -0.34 1.81 -6.11
N CYS A 15 -1.45 1.18 -6.49
CA CYS A 15 -1.68 -0.23 -6.20
C CYS A 15 -0.69 -1.10 -7.01
N PRO A 16 0.13 -1.95 -6.37
CA PRO A 16 1.11 -2.78 -7.07
C PRO A 16 0.49 -3.79 -8.05
N GLN A 17 -0.80 -4.10 -7.88
CA GLN A 17 -1.50 -5.11 -8.67
C GLN A 17 -2.11 -4.56 -9.96
N CYS A 18 -2.56 -3.31 -9.97
CA CYS A 18 -3.33 -2.72 -11.08
C CYS A 18 -2.90 -1.29 -11.46
N GLY A 19 -1.99 -0.66 -10.71
CA GLY A 19 -1.47 0.68 -10.99
C GLY A 19 -2.38 1.84 -10.59
N SER A 20 -3.61 1.59 -10.13
CA SER A 20 -4.56 2.63 -9.72
C SER A 20 -4.10 3.37 -8.47
N ASP A 21 -4.48 4.64 -8.34
CA ASP A 21 -4.24 5.42 -7.13
C ASP A 21 -5.00 4.83 -5.93
N VAL A 22 -4.33 4.74 -4.79
CA VAL A 22 -4.87 4.21 -3.54
C VAL A 22 -5.17 5.36 -2.61
N GLU A 23 -6.45 5.71 -2.52
CA GLU A 23 -6.93 6.72 -1.60
C GLU A 23 -6.60 6.32 -0.15
N GLN A 24 -5.93 7.22 0.56
CA GLN A 24 -5.55 7.04 1.95
C GLN A 24 -6.60 7.65 2.86
N THR A 25 -7.09 6.88 3.83
CA THR A 25 -7.94 7.43 4.89
C THR A 25 -7.08 8.26 5.85
N PRO A 26 -7.35 9.57 6.02
CA PRO A 26 -6.58 10.43 6.92
C PRO A 26 -6.66 9.94 8.37
N GLY A 27 -5.63 10.21 9.17
CA GLY A 27 -5.57 9.85 10.59
C GLY A 27 -4.43 8.88 10.93
N ALA A 28 -4.37 8.46 12.20
CA ALA A 28 -3.35 7.52 12.68
C ALA A 28 -3.51 6.11 12.06
N GLY A 29 -2.42 5.35 11.96
CA GLY A 29 -2.42 3.96 11.50
C GLY A 29 -1.67 3.71 10.21
N ARG A 30 -1.74 2.47 9.73
CA ARG A 30 -0.95 2.00 8.58
C ARG A 30 -1.49 2.58 7.26
N VAL A 31 -0.56 2.92 6.39
CA VAL A 31 -0.81 3.29 4.99
C VAL A 31 -1.41 2.12 4.22
N ARG A 32 -2.46 2.39 3.45
CA ARG A 32 -3.13 1.41 2.60
C ARG A 32 -2.31 1.21 1.33
N GLN A 33 -1.88 -0.04 1.07
CA GLN A 33 -1.01 -0.35 -0.07
C GLN A 33 -1.78 -0.79 -1.33
N PHE A 34 -3.04 -1.20 -1.18
CA PHE A 34 -3.85 -1.76 -2.27
C PHE A 34 -5.19 -1.04 -2.36
N CYS A 35 -5.65 -0.79 -3.59
CA CYS A 35 -6.96 -0.18 -3.83
C CYS A 35 -8.10 -1.09 -3.35
N THR A 36 -7.95 -2.42 -3.43
CA THR A 36 -8.92 -3.38 -2.92
C THR A 36 -8.26 -4.47 -2.05
N PRO A 37 -9.01 -5.05 -1.08
CA PRO A 37 -8.53 -6.20 -0.31
C PRO A 37 -8.16 -7.41 -1.19
N TRP A 38 -8.87 -7.61 -2.30
CA TRP A 38 -8.62 -8.71 -3.24
C TRP A 38 -7.26 -8.56 -3.93
N HIS A 39 -6.89 -7.35 -4.36
CA HIS A 39 -5.55 -7.08 -4.91
C HIS A 39 -4.45 -7.37 -3.90
N GLY A 40 -4.61 -6.97 -2.64
CA GLY A 40 -3.65 -7.30 -1.59
C GLY A 40 -3.56 -8.80 -1.30
N ARG A 41 -4.65 -9.56 -1.48
CA ARG A 41 -4.64 -11.03 -1.36
C ARG A 41 -3.93 -11.69 -2.54
N GLN A 42 -4.23 -11.26 -3.76
CA GLN A 42 -3.64 -11.81 -4.97
C GLN A 42 -2.13 -11.53 -5.06
N TRP A 43 -1.73 -10.32 -4.67
CA TRP A 43 -0.32 -9.93 -4.57
C TRP A 43 0.45 -10.81 -3.58
N ARG A 44 -0.09 -11.01 -2.37
CA ARG A 44 0.51 -11.90 -1.36
C ARG A 44 0.65 -13.33 -1.87
N LYS A 45 -0.37 -13.87 -2.54
CA LYS A 45 -0.30 -15.20 -3.16
C LYS A 45 0.83 -15.31 -4.20
N ARG A 46 1.04 -14.27 -5.02
CA ARG A 46 2.17 -14.23 -5.97
C ARG A 46 3.52 -14.19 -5.28
N MET A 47 3.63 -13.42 -4.18
CA MET A 47 4.87 -13.34 -3.39
C MET A 47 5.18 -14.62 -2.60
N SER A 48 4.16 -15.39 -2.20
CA SER A 48 4.36 -16.68 -1.52
C SER A 48 5.02 -17.75 -2.40
N GLY A 49 5.19 -17.52 -3.70
CA GLY A 49 5.97 -18.37 -4.60
C GLY A 49 7.49 -18.14 -4.55
N TRP A 50 7.97 -17.16 -3.78
CA TRP A 50 9.39 -16.86 -3.54
C TRP A 50 9.77 -17.05 -2.07
N ALA A 51 9.14 -18.01 -1.40
CA ALA A 51 9.58 -18.52 -0.10
C ALA A 51 10.07 -19.96 -0.31
N LEU A 52 11.27 -20.09 -0.87
CA LEU A 52 12.11 -21.28 -0.74
C LEU A 52 13.21 -20.96 0.27
#